data_AF-A0A839UNL4-F1
#
_entry.id   AF-A0A839UNL4-F1
#
_cell.length_a   1.000
_cell.length_b   1.000
_cell.length_c   1.000
_cell.angle_alpha   90.00
_cell.angle_beta   90.00
_cell.angle_gamma   90.00
#
_symmetry.space_group_name_H-M   'P 1'
#
loop_
_entity.id
_entity.type
_entity.pdbx_description
1 polymer ?
#
loop_
_entity_poly.entity_id
_entity_poly.type
_entity_poly.pdbx_seq_one_letter_code
_entity_poly.pdbx_strand_id
1 'polypeptide(L)'
;MQVNSSSTSVLNQGLQGLQKSQQEIQRSANDIAQAAIAPASPAVNPGSEAGQGVASEQQVQPSQDVVEPLINIRRQEQLFNANAQVVKTADETLGSLLDVKA
;
A
#
# COMPACT_ATOMS: atom_id res chain seq x y z
N MET A 1 -10.13 -34.93 -9.69
CA MET A 1 -10.67 -33.78 -10.44
C MET A 1 -10.66 -32.52 -9.57
N GLN A 2 -9.50 -31.93 -9.29
CA GLN A 2 -9.38 -30.80 -8.32
C GLN A 2 -9.03 -29.44 -8.97
N VAL A 3 -8.85 -29.38 -10.29
CA VAL A 3 -8.21 -28.23 -10.96
C VAL A 3 -9.17 -27.04 -11.20
N ASN A 4 -10.49 -27.27 -11.18
CA ASN A 4 -11.48 -26.23 -11.52
C ASN A 4 -11.79 -25.30 -10.32
N SER A 5 -11.57 -25.76 -9.09
CA SER A 5 -11.81 -24.95 -7.88
C SER A 5 -10.66 -23.97 -7.59
N SER A 6 -9.42 -24.33 -7.95
CA SER A 6 -8.23 -23.49 -7.70
C SER A 6 -8.17 -22.26 -8.60
N SER A 7 -8.54 -22.36 -9.89
CA SER A 7 -8.52 -21.22 -10.82
C SER A 7 -9.53 -20.13 -10.45
N THR A 8 -10.74 -20.52 -10.06
CA THR A 8 -11.77 -19.58 -9.58
C THR A 8 -11.37 -18.94 -8.24
N SER A 9 -10.67 -19.69 -7.37
CA SER A 9 -10.17 -19.15 -6.10
C SER A 9 -9.07 -18.10 -6.30
N VAL A 10 -8.08 -18.36 -7.17
CA VAL A 10 -6.99 -17.40 -7.42
C VAL A 10 -7.47 -16.16 -8.16
N LEU A 11 -8.49 -16.27 -9.02
CA LEU A 11 -9.11 -15.10 -9.66
C LEU A 11 -9.86 -14.24 -8.64
N ASN A 12 -10.64 -14.86 -7.75
CA ASN A 12 -11.33 -14.15 -6.68
C ASN A 12 -10.33 -13.50 -5.70
N GLN A 13 -9.26 -14.21 -5.33
CA GLN A 13 -8.17 -13.64 -4.52
C GLN A 13 -7.44 -12.51 -5.25
N GLY A 14 -7.25 -12.62 -6.56
CA GLY A 14 -6.66 -11.55 -7.38
C GLY A 14 -7.53 -10.29 -7.37
N LEU A 15 -8.84 -10.44 -7.56
CA LEU A 15 -9.79 -9.33 -7.52
C LEU A 15 -9.88 -8.70 -6.12
N GLN A 16 -9.97 -9.51 -5.07
CA GLN A 16 -9.97 -9.04 -3.68
C GLN A 16 -8.65 -8.33 -3.34
N GLY A 17 -7.52 -8.87 -3.82
CA GLY A 17 -6.20 -8.28 -3.69
C GLY A 17 -6.10 -6.93 -4.37
N LEU A 18 -6.64 -6.79 -5.58
CA LEU A 18 -6.73 -5.51 -6.32
C LEU A 18 -7.55 -4.47 -5.54
N GLN A 19 -8.71 -4.85 -5.03
CA GLN A 19 -9.59 -3.95 -4.28
C GLN A 19 -8.93 -3.48 -2.98
N LYS A 20 -8.36 -4.41 -2.21
CA LYS A 20 -7.61 -4.10 -0.99
C LYS A 20 -6.42 -3.20 -1.31
N SER A 21 -5.72 -3.49 -2.41
CA SER A 21 -4.58 -2.70 -2.85
C SER A 21 -4.92 -1.25 -3.13
N GLN A 22 -6.02 -1.02 -3.85
CA GLN A 22 -6.49 0.32 -4.17
C GLN A 22 -6.81 1.11 -2.89
N GLN A 23 -7.45 0.47 -1.91
CA GLN A 23 -7.79 1.11 -0.63
C GLN A 23 -6.54 1.50 0.18
N GLU A 24 -5.57 0.59 0.29
CA GLU A 24 -4.34 0.84 1.04
C GLU A 24 -3.45 1.90 0.36
N ILE A 25 -3.37 1.90 -0.97
CA ILE A 25 -2.68 2.97 -1.73
C ILE A 25 -3.33 4.33 -1.46
N GLN A 26 -4.67 4.40 -1.48
CA GLN A 26 -5.38 5.64 -1.19
C GLN A 26 -5.14 6.13 0.24
N ARG A 27 -5.15 5.22 1.23
CA ARG A 27 -4.84 5.58 2.62
C ARG A 27 -3.43 6.14 2.75
N SER A 28 -2.42 5.42 2.28
CA SER A 28 -1.04 5.88 2.35
C SER A 28 -0.79 7.16 1.55
N ALA A 29 -1.48 7.38 0.43
CA ALA A 29 -1.42 8.63 -0.29
C ALA A 29 -1.95 9.82 0.54
N ASN A 30 -3.02 9.61 1.32
CA ASN A 30 -3.53 10.63 2.24
C ASN A 30 -2.58 10.87 3.42
N ASP A 31 -1.92 9.84 3.94
CA ASP A 31 -0.93 9.97 5.01
C ASP A 31 0.28 10.78 4.53
N ILE A 32 0.79 10.50 3.32
CA ILE A 32 1.86 11.27 2.67
C ILE A 32 1.43 12.72 2.46
N ALA A 33 0.22 12.95 1.94
CA ALA A 33 -0.28 14.30 1.70
C ALA A 33 -0.33 15.11 3.00
N GLN A 34 -0.83 14.52 4.09
CA GLN A 34 -0.85 15.16 5.41
C GLN A 34 0.56 15.43 5.96
N ALA A 35 1.46 14.46 5.86
CA ALA A 35 2.82 14.60 6.34
C ALA A 35 3.66 15.57 5.49
N ALA A 36 3.37 15.73 4.19
CA ALA A 36 3.98 16.73 3.32
C ALA A 36 3.52 18.16 3.62
N ILE A 37 2.32 18.33 4.21
CA ILE A 37 1.76 19.63 4.59
C ILE A 37 2.16 20.01 6.02
N ALA A 38 2.61 19.05 6.84
CA ALA A 38 3.18 19.33 8.15
C ALA A 38 4.45 20.17 7.98
N PRO A 39 4.48 21.44 8.43
CA PRO A 39 5.66 22.25 8.29
C PRO A 39 6.80 21.59 9.07
N ALA A 40 7.95 21.40 8.41
CA ALA A 40 9.20 21.08 9.08
C ALA A 40 9.52 22.26 10.01
N SER A 41 9.01 22.23 11.24
CA SER A 41 9.36 23.20 12.27
C SER A 41 10.86 23.06 12.54
N PRO A 42 11.68 24.08 12.21
CA PRO A 42 13.08 24.07 12.62
C PRO A 42 13.10 24.40 14.11
N ALA A 43 13.01 23.36 14.95
CA ALA A 43 13.26 23.50 16.38
C ALA A 43 14.77 23.56 16.62
N VAL A 44 15.40 24.67 16.22
CA VAL A 44 16.65 25.12 16.84
C VAL A 44 16.27 25.86 18.12
N ASN A 45 16.36 25.19 19.26
CA ASN A 45 16.14 25.81 20.57
C ASN A 45 17.50 25.90 21.30
N PRO A 46 18.27 27.00 21.17
CA PRO A 46 19.43 27.23 22.02
C PRO A 46 18.96 27.85 23.34
N GLY A 47 18.97 27.06 24.41
CA GLY A 47 18.93 27.54 25.79
C GLY A 47 17.54 27.71 26.41
N SER A 48 17.11 26.69 27.16
CA SER A 48 16.24 26.88 28.32
C SER A 48 16.40 25.69 29.25
N GLU A 49 17.28 25.86 30.22
CA GLU A 49 17.48 24.97 31.37
C GLU A 49 16.31 25.12 32.37
N ALA A 50 15.98 24.01 33.03
CA ALA A 50 15.18 23.88 34.26
C ALA A 50 13.66 24.19 34.19
N GLY A 51 12.85 23.13 34.13
CA GLY A 51 11.41 23.20 34.45
C GLY A 51 10.69 21.88 34.19
N GLN A 52 10.23 21.23 35.26
CA GLN A 52 9.49 19.96 35.26
C GLN A 52 8.23 19.96 34.39
N GLY A 53 8.04 18.86 33.67
CA GLY A 53 6.80 18.52 32.97
C GLY A 53 7.00 17.31 32.07
N VAL A 54 6.95 16.10 32.63
CA VAL A 54 6.88 14.85 31.86
C VAL A 54 5.49 14.73 31.22
N ALA A 55 5.23 15.51 30.19
CA ALA A 55 4.16 15.26 29.24
C ALA A 55 4.82 14.69 27.98
N SER A 56 4.85 13.37 27.93
CA SER A 56 5.12 12.52 26.77
C SER A 56 5.67 13.25 25.54
N GLU A 57 7.00 13.29 25.45
CA GLU A 57 7.74 13.59 24.25
C GLU A 57 7.37 12.57 23.17
N GLN A 58 6.34 12.86 22.36
CA GLN A 58 6.27 12.29 21.01
C GLN A 58 6.74 13.39 20.06
N GLN A 59 8.04 13.61 20.12
CA GLN A 59 8.82 14.38 19.15
C GLN A 59 8.60 13.75 17.77
N VAL A 60 7.67 14.32 17.00
CA VAL A 60 7.43 13.98 15.59
C VAL A 60 8.71 14.29 14.83
N GLN A 61 9.46 13.26 14.43
CA GLN A 61 10.53 13.37 13.46
C GLN A 61 9.88 13.34 12.07
N PRO A 62 9.73 14.49 11.38
CA PRO A 62 8.89 14.63 10.19
C PRO A 62 9.40 13.81 8.99
N SER A 63 10.68 13.45 8.96
CA SER A 63 11.28 12.67 7.88
C SER A 63 11.01 11.18 7.96
N GLN A 64 10.71 10.62 9.14
CA GLN A 64 10.37 9.20 9.29
C GLN A 64 8.88 8.93 9.02
N ASP A 65 8.04 9.94 9.17
CA ASP A 65 6.58 9.83 9.01
C ASP A 65 6.16 9.60 7.55
N VAL A 66 6.87 10.19 6.58
CA VAL A 66 6.60 9.98 5.14
C VAL A 66 7.18 8.69 4.56
N VAL A 67 8.21 8.12 5.19
CA VAL A 67 8.96 6.99 4.64
C VAL A 67 8.16 5.69 4.69
N GLU A 68 7.49 5.40 5.81
CA GLU A 68 6.67 4.18 5.95
C GLU A 68 5.49 4.16 4.96
N PRO A 69 4.70 5.24 4.81
CA PRO A 69 3.67 5.34 3.78
C PRO A 69 4.21 5.18 2.35
N LEU A 70 5.37 5.76 2.03
CA LEU A 70 6.00 5.61 0.70
C LEU A 70 6.38 4.16 0.40
N ILE A 71 6.97 3.47 1.38
CA ILE A 71 7.29 2.04 1.26
C ILE A 71 6.00 1.22 1.12
N ASN A 72 4.96 1.56 1.88
CA ASN A 72 3.68 0.87 1.80
C ASN A 72 3.03 1.02 0.41
N ILE A 73 3.05 2.22 -0.19
CA ILE A 73 2.59 2.42 -1.58
C ILE A 73 3.34 1.51 -2.54
N ARG A 74 4.68 1.45 -2.44
CA ARG A 74 5.50 0.59 -3.32
C ARG A 74 5.21 -0.90 -3.14
N ARG A 75 5.09 -1.36 -1.90
CA ARG A 75 4.69 -2.73 -1.59
C ARG A 75 3.32 -3.04 -2.20
N GLN A 76 2.39 -2.11 -2.07
CA GLN A 76 1.02 -2.31 -2.51
C GLN A 76 0.88 -2.24 -4.04
N GLU A 77 1.67 -1.40 -4.72
CA GLU A 77 1.84 -1.38 -6.17
C GLU A 77 2.34 -2.74 -6.71
N GLN A 78 3.34 -3.34 -6.06
CA GLN A 78 3.83 -4.67 -6.45
C GLN A 78 2.75 -5.75 -6.29
N LEU A 79 2.02 -5.72 -5.18
CA LEU A 79 0.89 -6.64 -4.95
C LEU A 79 -0.24 -6.41 -5.96
N PHE A 80 -0.52 -5.16 -6.32
CA PHE A 80 -1.47 -4.84 -7.38
C PHE A 80 -1.06 -5.48 -8.70
N ASN A 81 0.18 -5.23 -9.14
CA ASN A 81 0.71 -5.72 -10.41
C ASN A 81 0.72 -7.25 -10.46
N ALA A 82 1.10 -7.92 -9.37
CA ALA A 82 1.07 -9.37 -9.28
C ALA A 82 -0.35 -9.93 -9.44
N ASN A 83 -1.32 -9.36 -8.71
CA ASN A 83 -2.72 -9.78 -8.81
C ASN A 83 -3.31 -9.46 -10.21
N ALA A 84 -2.94 -8.33 -10.81
CA ALA A 84 -3.34 -7.97 -12.17
C ALA A 84 -2.77 -8.96 -13.20
N GLN A 85 -1.54 -9.41 -13.02
CA GLN A 85 -0.92 -10.43 -13.86
C GLN A 85 -1.66 -11.77 -13.75
N VAL A 86 -2.10 -12.18 -12.55
CA VAL A 86 -2.92 -13.39 -12.38
C VAL A 86 -4.22 -13.28 -13.16
N VAL A 87 -4.96 -12.17 -13.01
CA VAL A 87 -6.21 -11.93 -13.76
C VAL A 87 -5.96 -11.95 -15.27
N LYS A 88 -4.89 -11.29 -15.73
CA LYS A 88 -4.50 -11.27 -17.15
C LYS A 88 -4.19 -12.66 -17.69
N THR A 89 -3.39 -13.46 -16.99
CA THR A 89 -3.09 -14.84 -17.40
C THR A 89 -4.34 -15.74 -17.38
N ALA A 90 -5.26 -15.52 -16.43
CA ALA A 90 -6.53 -16.24 -16.41
C ALA A 90 -7.38 -15.90 -17.64
N ASP A 91 -7.45 -14.63 -18.03
CA ASP A 91 -8.16 -14.18 -19.23
C ASP A 91 -7.52 -14.75 -20.52
N GLU A 92 -6.19 -14.67 -20.64
CA GLU A 92 -5.44 -15.23 -21.78
C GLU A 92 -5.64 -16.76 -21.89
N THR A 93 -5.63 -17.48 -20.77
CA THR A 93 -5.86 -18.93 -20.78
C THR A 93 -7.29 -19.27 -21.19
N LEU A 94 -8.29 -18.54 -20.69
CA LEU A 94 -9.69 -18.70 -21.11
C LEU A 94 -9.87 -18.39 -22.60
N GLY A 95 -9.25 -17.30 -23.09
CA GLY A 95 -9.25 -16.94 -24.51
C GLY A 95 -8.63 -18.03 -25.37
N SER A 96 -7.49 -18.58 -24.97
CA SER A 96 -6.84 -19.69 -25.69
C SER A 96 -7.70 -20.98 -25.71
N LEU A 97 -8.41 -21.28 -24.61
CA LEU A 97 -9.33 -22.42 -24.55
C LEU A 97 -10.58 -22.21 -25.42
N LEU A 98 -11.04 -20.97 -25.58
CA LEU A 98 -12.15 -20.63 -26.46
C LEU A 98 -11.74 -20.76 -27.94
N ASP A 99 -10.55 -20.26 -28.29
CA ASP A 99 -10.00 -20.31 -29.65
C ASP A 99 -9.77 -21.75 -30.14
N VAL A 100 -9.28 -22.64 -29.26
CA VAL A 100 -9.11 -24.08 -29.59
C VAL A 100 -10.44 -24.82 -29.78
N LYS A 101 -11.55 -24.31 -29.22
CA LYS A 101 -12.88 -24.93 -29.33
C LYS A 101 -13.72 -24.40 -30.49
N ALA A 102 -13.33 -23.29 -31.11
CA ALA A 102 -14.00 -22.69 -32.28
C ALA A 102 -13.59 -23.40 -33.58
#